data_AF-A0A6A8GFY7-F1
#
_entry.id   AF-A0A6A8GFY7-F1
#
_cell.length_a   1.000
_cell.length_b   1.000
_cell.length_c   1.000
_cell.angle_alpha   90.00
_cell.angle_beta   90.00
_cell.angle_gamma   90.00
#
_symmetry.space_group_name_H-M   'P 1'
#
loop_
_entity.id
_entity.type
_entity.pdbx_description
1 polymer ?
#
loop_
_entity_poly.entity_id
_entity_poly.type
_entity_poly.pdbx_seq_one_letter_code
_entity_poly.pdbx_strand_id
1 'polypeptide(L)'
;MGLKSTLGNLLGLFLLVVAGGAGLNAAYLVGMSALTGLTIARASAIVFSLGLSVTTGFTGYFVRKAVAGQVMPSKFDTSVAYRGGR
;
A
#
# COMPACT_ATOMS: atom_id res chain seq x y z
N MET A 1 -16.09 -12.72 15.26
CA MET A 1 -15.39 -11.49 14.81
C MET A 1 -16.31 -10.30 15.05
N GLY A 2 -15.83 -9.23 15.69
CA GLY A 2 -16.64 -8.03 15.89
C GLY A 2 -16.81 -7.22 14.60
N LEU A 3 -17.91 -6.47 14.47
CA LEU A 3 -18.22 -5.62 13.31
C LEU A 3 -17.04 -4.72 12.88
N LYS A 4 -16.32 -4.16 13.86
CA LYS A 4 -15.12 -3.34 13.64
C LYS A 4 -13.99 -4.10 12.92
N SER A 5 -13.80 -5.38 13.27
CA SER A 5 -12.77 -6.24 12.66
C SER A 5 -13.15 -6.61 11.23
N THR A 6 -14.42 -6.93 10.97
CA THR A 6 -14.92 -7.20 9.61
C THR A 6 -14.76 -5.99 8.69
N LEU A 7 -15.18 -4.80 9.15
CA LEU A 7 -15.05 -3.56 8.37
C LEU A 7 -13.58 -3.22 8.09
N GLY A 8 -12.70 -3.37 9.08
CA GLY A 8 -11.27 -3.14 8.89
C GLY A 8 -10.65 -4.11 7.89
N ASN A 9 -11.02 -5.40 7.93
CA ASN A 9 -10.55 -6.38 6.95
C ASN A 9 -11.03 -6.05 5.52
N LEU A 10 -12.31 -5.70 5.36
CA LEU A 10 -12.86 -5.29 4.07
C LEU A 10 -12.14 -4.06 3.52
N LEU A 11 -11.93 -3.03 4.35
CA LEU A 11 -11.18 -1.84 3.96
C LEU A 11 -9.73 -2.19 3.55
N GLY A 12 -9.05 -3.02 4.34
CA GLY A 12 -7.69 -3.45 4.06
C GLY A 12 -7.55 -4.24 2.75
N LEU A 13 -8.53 -5.09 2.43
CA LEU A 13 -8.59 -5.82 1.16
C LEU A 13 -8.94 -4.91 -0.02
N PHE A 14 -9.89 -3.99 0.17
CA PHE A 14 -10.23 -3.00 -0.84
C PHE A 14 -9.01 -2.16 -1.23
N LEU A 15 -8.26 -1.66 -0.23
CA LEU A 15 -7.02 -0.92 -0.47
C LEU A 15 -5.95 -1.74 -1.18
N LEU A 16 -5.88 -3.06 -0.93
CA LEU A 16 -4.97 -3.94 -1.67
C LEU A 16 -5.39 -4.06 -3.16
N VAL A 17 -6.69 -4.18 -3.43
CA VAL A 17 -7.19 -4.24 -4.82
C VAL A 17 -6.89 -2.94 -5.55
N VAL A 18 -7.11 -1.79 -4.90
CA VAL A 18 -6.76 -0.47 -5.47
C VAL A 18 -5.26 -0.37 -5.74
N ALA A 19 -4.42 -0.82 -4.78
CA ALA A 19 -2.97 -0.80 -4.96
C ALA A 19 -2.53 -1.66 -6.14
N GLY A 20 -3.03 -2.90 -6.22
CA GLY A 20 -2.74 -3.80 -7.33
C GLY A 20 -3.20 -3.24 -8.68
N GLY A 21 -4.41 -2.68 -8.75
CA GLY A 21 -4.94 -2.05 -9.95
C GLY A 21 -4.10 -0.85 -10.41
N ALA A 22 -3.68 0.01 -9.47
CA ALA A 22 -2.82 1.14 -9.76
C ALA A 22 -1.43 0.69 -10.26
N GLY A 23 -0.86 -0.35 -9.66
CA GLY A 23 0.41 -0.95 -10.11
C GLY A 23 0.32 -1.54 -11.52
N LEU A 24 -0.76 -2.26 -11.83
CA LEU A 24 -1.01 -2.79 -13.17
C LEU A 24 -1.18 -1.68 -14.21
N ASN A 25 -1.91 -0.61 -13.86
CA ASN A 25 -2.06 0.55 -14.73
C ASN A 25 -0.72 1.23 -15.02
N ALA A 26 0.13 1.41 -14.00
CA ALA A 26 1.47 1.96 -14.18
C ALA A 26 2.31 1.07 -15.12
N ALA A 27 2.30 -0.25 -14.93
CA ALA A 27 3.02 -1.19 -15.79
C ALA A 27 2.54 -1.13 -17.24
N TYR A 28 1.23 -1.07 -17.46
CA TYR A 28 0.64 -0.90 -18.79
C TYR A 28 1.10 0.40 -19.45
N LEU A 29 1.05 1.53 -18.74
CA LEU A 29 1.47 2.83 -19.25
C LEU A 29 2.97 2.87 -19.58
N VAL A 30 3.81 2.24 -18.76
CA VAL A 30 5.25 2.10 -19.03
C VAL A 30 5.47 1.27 -20.31
N GLY A 31 4.76 0.15 -20.47
CA GLY A 31 4.82 -0.66 -21.69
C GLY A 31 4.39 0.12 -22.94
N MET A 32 3.29 0.88 -22.84
CA MET A 32 2.84 1.78 -23.91
C MET A 32 3.86 2.87 -24.24
N SER A 33 4.51 3.43 -23.22
CA SER A 33 5.58 4.43 -23.40
C SER A 33 6.82 3.86 -24.08
N ALA A 34 7.15 2.59 -23.85
CA ALA A 34 8.25 1.93 -24.54
C ALA A 34 7.94 1.72 -26.05
N LEU A 35 6.68 1.45 -26.39
CA LEU A 35 6.27 1.17 -27.78
C LEU A 35 5.98 2.42 -28.61
N THR A 36 5.37 3.44 -27.99
CA THR A 36 4.80 4.60 -28.72
C THR A 36 5.40 5.93 -28.28
N GLY A 37 6.46 5.89 -27.47
CA GLY A 37 7.13 7.07 -26.94
C GLY A 37 6.51 7.60 -25.65
N LEU A 38 7.29 8.38 -24.91
CA LEU A 38 6.87 8.99 -23.66
C LEU A 38 6.26 10.38 -23.92
N THR A 39 5.08 10.62 -23.37
CA THR A 39 4.44 11.95 -23.34
C THR A 39 4.36 12.46 -21.90
N ILE A 40 4.26 13.78 -21.72
CA ILE A 40 4.13 14.41 -20.40
C ILE A 40 2.92 13.85 -19.64
N ALA A 41 1.79 13.68 -20.33
CA ALA A 41 0.57 13.13 -19.74
C ALA A 41 0.73 11.67 -19.27
N ARG A 42 1.50 10.85 -19.99
CA ARG A 42 1.79 9.47 -19.53
C ARG A 42 2.78 9.45 -18.39
N ALA A 43 3.82 10.28 -18.44
CA ALA A 43 4.80 10.38 -17.37
C ALA A 43 4.11 10.76 -16.05
N SER A 44 3.23 11.77 -16.06
CA SER A 44 2.47 12.15 -14.87
C SER A 44 1.53 11.03 -14.41
N ALA A 45 0.78 10.41 -15.32
CA ALA A 45 -0.12 9.30 -14.99
C ALA A 45 0.62 8.08 -14.37
N ILE A 46 1.81 7.75 -14.85
CA ILE A 46 2.66 6.69 -14.27
C ILE A 46 3.05 7.07 -12.84
N VAL A 47 3.57 8.27 -12.62
CA VAL A 47 3.99 8.73 -11.29
C VAL A 47 2.83 8.71 -10.30
N PHE A 48 1.65 9.22 -10.68
CA PHE A 48 0.47 9.19 -9.82
C PHE A 48 -0.03 7.77 -9.56
N SER A 49 0.00 6.89 -10.56
CA SER A 49 -0.41 5.49 -10.38
C SER A 49 0.53 4.74 -9.43
N LEU A 50 1.84 4.96 -9.55
CA LEU A 50 2.83 4.40 -8.63
C LEU A 50 2.67 4.96 -7.21
N GLY A 51 2.51 6.28 -7.08
CA GLY A 51 2.25 6.92 -5.79
C GLY A 51 1.00 6.36 -5.11
N LEU A 52 -0.11 6.25 -5.85
CA LEU A 52 -1.35 5.65 -5.37
C LEU A 52 -1.16 4.20 -4.94
N SER A 53 -0.45 3.40 -5.74
CA SER A 53 -0.14 1.99 -5.44
C SER A 53 0.61 1.86 -4.12
N VAL A 54 1.64 2.69 -3.91
CA VAL A 54 2.45 2.69 -2.69
C VAL A 54 1.61 3.11 -1.50
N THR A 55 0.92 4.26 -1.57
CA THR A 55 0.14 4.78 -0.45
C THR A 55 -0.97 3.82 -0.03
N THR A 56 -1.79 3.36 -0.97
CA THR A 56 -2.90 2.44 -0.67
C THR A 56 -2.40 1.06 -0.23
N GLY A 57 -1.32 0.57 -0.82
CA GLY A 57 -0.69 -0.69 -0.44
C GLY A 57 -0.19 -0.67 1.01
N PHE A 58 0.56 0.36 1.39
CA PHE A 58 1.05 0.52 2.77
C PHE A 58 -0.09 0.74 3.76
N THR A 59 -1.04 1.63 3.46
CA THR A 59 -2.20 1.86 4.33
C THR A 59 -3.01 0.57 4.53
N GLY A 60 -3.31 -0.16 3.45
CA GLY A 60 -4.05 -1.43 3.51
C GLY A 60 -3.30 -2.52 4.28
N TYR A 61 -1.97 -2.56 4.19
CA TYR A 61 -1.13 -3.43 5.01
C TYR A 61 -1.26 -3.12 6.51
N PHE A 62 -1.13 -1.84 6.90
CA PHE A 62 -1.25 -1.45 8.30
C PHE A 62 -2.65 -1.68 8.87
N VAL A 63 -3.71 -1.42 8.09
CA VAL A 63 -5.09 -1.71 8.50
C VAL A 63 -5.26 -3.20 8.79
N ARG A 64 -4.78 -4.09 7.91
CA ARG A 64 -4.86 -5.55 8.13
C ARG A 64 -4.06 -6.01 9.35
N LYS A 65 -2.86 -5.45 9.57
CA LYS A 65 -2.10 -5.71 10.79
C LYS A 65 -2.82 -5.25 12.06
N ALA A 66 -3.44 -4.06 12.02
CA ALA A 66 -4.22 -3.52 13.14
C ALA A 66 -5.37 -4.45 13.52
N VAL A 67 -6.12 -4.89 12.51
CA VAL A 67 -7.30 -5.76 12.68
C VAL A 67 -6.91 -7.14 13.17
N ALA A 68 -5.75 -7.66 12.73
CA ALA A 68 -5.20 -8.93 13.21
C ALA A 68 -4.65 -8.87 14.65
N GLY A 69 -4.70 -7.71 15.31
CA GLY A 69 -4.17 -7.53 16.66
C GLY A 69 -2.63 -7.58 16.73
N GLN A 70 -1.94 -7.43 15.60
CA GLN A 70 -0.49 -7.41 15.57
C GLN A 70 0.04 -6.10 16.15
N VAL A 71 1.17 -6.19 16.84
CA VAL A 71 1.83 -5.02 17.43
C VAL A 71 2.34 -4.12 16.31
N MET A 72 1.97 -2.84 16.36
CA MET A 72 2.46 -1.85 15.40
C MET A 72 3.82 -1.30 15.87
N PRO A 73 4.74 -0.97 14.96
CA PRO A 73 6.00 -0.33 15.31
C PRO A 73 5.82 0.95 16.15
N SER A 74 4.75 1.71 15.90
CA SER A 74 4.39 2.91 16.67
C SER A 74 3.96 2.64 18.11
N LYS A 75 3.67 1.38 18.46
CA LYS A 75 3.27 0.95 19.81
C LYS A 75 4.40 0.27 20.58
N PHE A 76 5.54 0.03 19.94
CA PHE A 76 6.73 -0.44 20.66
C PHE A 76 7.34 0.74 21.41
N ASP A 77 7.53 0.56 22.72
CA ASP A 77 8.43 1.41 23.48
C ASP A 77 9.84 1.20 22.92
N THR A 78 10.48 2.28 22.47
CA THR A 78 11.83 2.25 21.91
C THR A 78 12.82 1.63 22.89
N SER A 79 12.60 1.76 24.19
CA SER A 79 13.43 1.14 25.22
C SER A 79 13.37 -0.39 25.24
N VAL A 80 12.26 -0.99 24.80
CA VAL A 80 12.07 -2.46 24.73
C VAL A 80 12.55 -3.00 23.39
N ALA A 81 12.34 -2.26 22.30
CA ALA A 81 12.73 -2.67 20.96
C ALA A 81 14.26 -2.86 20.79
N TYR A 82 15.09 -2.04 21.48
CA TYR A 82 16.55 -2.14 21.44
C TYR A 82 17.15 -2.98 22.60
N ARG A 83 16.33 -3.53 23.49
CA ARG A 83 16.80 -4.26 24.68
C ARG A 83 17.40 -5.62 24.37
N GLY A 84 17.02 -6.24 23.24
CA GLY A 84 17.54 -7.54 22.79
C GLY A 84 18.89 -7.48 22.07
N GLY A 85 19.53 -6.30 21.98
CA GLY A 85 20.83 -6.10 21.34
C GLY A 85 22.00 -5.92 22.31
N ARG A 86 21.81 -6.22 23.60
CA ARG A 86 22.87 -6.33 24.60
C ARG A 86 22.91 -7.75 25.16
#